data_AF-A0A9D4S7U3-F1
#
_entry.id   AF-A0A9D4S7U3-F1
#
_cell.length_a   1.000
_cell.length_b   1.000
_cell.length_c   1.000
_cell.angle_alpha   90.00
_cell.angle_beta   90.00
_cell.angle_gamma   90.00
#
_symmetry.space_group_name_H-M   'P 1'
#
loop_
_entity.id
_entity.type
_entity.pdbx_description
1 polymer ?
#
loop_
_entity_poly.entity_id
_entity_poly.type
_entity_poly.pdbx_seq_one_letter_code
_entity_poly.pdbx_strand_id
1 'polypeptide(L)'
;MGGHSVSQTHFVVCGFCSKYNTSKCVFNKYDQLNITFKEKYFIVSERIQRRYGDLNGELHLVDLVQGTSGLGISLAGNKDRNTMSIFVAGIQPDSAADQDGRIIVGDELLEVKLKCLNLLI
;
A
#
# COMPACT_ATOMS: atom_id res chain seq x y z
N MET A 1 -29.76 11.97 18.60
CA MET A 1 -29.69 12.30 17.16
C MET A 1 -28.24 12.08 16.73
N GLY A 2 -27.91 10.85 16.33
CA GLY A 2 -26.55 10.45 16.01
C GLY A 2 -26.25 10.70 14.54
N GLY A 3 -25.49 11.75 14.25
CA GLY A 3 -24.85 11.93 12.95
C GLY A 3 -23.37 11.70 13.15
N HIS A 4 -22.89 10.50 12.85
CA HIS A 4 -21.44 10.24 12.76
C HIS A 4 -21.11 9.86 11.31
N SER A 5 -20.33 10.76 10.73
CA SER A 5 -19.51 10.73 9.52
C SER A 5 -19.70 9.60 8.52
N VAL A 6 -19.91 10.01 7.27
CA VAL A 6 -19.60 9.23 6.07
C VAL A 6 -18.24 8.54 6.28
N SER A 7 -18.25 7.21 6.26
CA SER A 7 -17.06 6.36 6.25
C SER A 7 -16.07 6.88 5.21
N GLN A 8 -15.00 7.56 5.63
CA GLN A 8 -13.85 7.81 4.75
C GLN A 8 -13.19 6.46 4.53
N THR A 9 -13.57 5.78 3.46
CA THR A 9 -12.87 4.57 3.01
C THR A 9 -11.52 5.01 2.48
N HIS A 10 -10.46 4.62 3.16
CA HIS A 10 -9.10 4.85 2.68
C HIS A 10 -8.68 3.66 1.84
N PHE A 11 -8.29 3.95 0.61
CA PHE A 11 -7.83 2.97 -0.34
C PHE A 11 -6.30 3.01 -0.41
N VAL A 12 -5.66 1.89 -0.13
CA VAL A 12 -4.21 1.82 -0.02
C VAL A 12 -3.63 0.99 -1.16
N VAL A 13 -2.68 1.59 -1.89
CA VAL A 13 -1.78 0.89 -2.79
C VAL A 13 -0.42 0.76 -2.10
N CYS A 14 -0.01 -0.48 -1.83
CA CYS A 14 1.14 -0.75 -0.99
C CYS A 14 2.31 -1.42 -1.76
N GLY A 15 3.50 -0.84 -1.64
CA GLY A 15 4.78 -1.38 -2.14
C GLY A 15 5.71 -1.80 -1.00
N PHE A 16 6.43 -2.92 -1.15
CA PHE A 16 7.28 -3.48 -0.09
C PHE A 16 8.73 -3.71 -0.53
N CYS A 17 9.69 -3.17 0.24
CA CYS A 17 11.14 -3.34 0.02
C CYS A 17 11.78 -4.23 1.11
N SER A 18 12.41 -5.35 0.74
CA SER A 18 12.98 -6.33 1.68
C SER A 18 14.52 -6.41 1.67
N LYS A 19 15.25 -5.78 0.74
CA LYS A 19 16.65 -6.16 0.50
C LYS A 19 17.73 -5.09 0.42
N TYR A 20 17.44 -3.81 0.64
CA TYR A 20 18.51 -2.81 0.59
C TYR A 20 18.43 -1.81 1.73
N ASN A 21 19.60 -1.46 2.25
CA ASN A 21 19.89 -0.31 3.12
C ASN A 21 19.67 1.03 2.37
N THR A 22 18.71 1.06 1.44
CA THR A 22 18.30 2.23 0.67
C THR A 22 16.78 2.30 0.67
N SER A 23 16.25 3.43 1.12
CA SER A 23 14.86 3.68 1.48
C SER A 23 13.89 3.79 0.29
N LYS A 24 14.08 3.06 -0.82
CA LYS A 24 13.33 3.37 -2.06
C LYS A 24 12.64 2.16 -2.64
N CYS A 25 11.35 2.04 -2.36
CA CYS A 25 10.41 1.41 -3.29
C CYS A 25 9.40 2.46 -3.74
N VAL A 26 9.15 2.54 -5.05
CA VAL A 26 7.95 3.11 -5.70
C VAL A 26 7.68 2.29 -6.98
N PHE A 27 7.62 0.96 -6.80
CA PHE A 27 7.19 -0.02 -7.82
C PHE A 27 8.13 -0.28 -9.00
N ASN A 28 9.44 -0.45 -8.73
CA ASN A 28 10.50 -1.24 -9.42
C ASN A 28 10.68 -1.14 -10.95
N LYS A 29 9.63 -1.08 -11.77
CA LYS A 29 9.69 -0.91 -13.24
C LYS A 29 10.42 0.38 -13.64
N TYR A 30 10.31 1.42 -12.81
CA TYR A 30 10.92 2.72 -13.07
C TYR A 30 12.32 2.87 -12.47
N ASP A 31 12.84 1.85 -11.76
CA ASP A 31 14.20 1.90 -11.20
C ASP A 31 15.28 1.77 -12.28
N GLN A 32 14.94 1.18 -13.43
CA GLN A 32 15.80 1.13 -14.60
C GLN A 32 15.82 2.45 -15.39
N LEU A 33 14.98 3.42 -15.03
CA LEU A 33 15.00 4.76 -15.61
C LEU A 33 15.88 5.67 -14.75
N ASN A 34 16.70 6.50 -15.39
CA ASN A 34 17.54 7.50 -14.72
C ASN A 34 16.73 8.72 -14.29
N ILE A 35 15.66 8.50 -13.52
CA ILE A 35 14.75 9.52 -13.03
C ILE A 35 14.77 9.58 -11.50
N THR A 36 14.48 10.75 -10.98
CA THR A 36 14.45 11.03 -9.55
C THR A 36 13.30 10.30 -8.86
N PHE A 37 13.41 10.13 -7.54
CA PHE A 37 12.34 9.55 -6.72
C PHE A 37 11.01 10.31 -6.86
N LYS A 38 11.07 11.64 -6.95
CA LYS A 38 9.90 12.49 -7.11
C LYS A 38 9.18 12.22 -8.44
N GLU A 39 9.94 12.01 -9.52
CA GLU A 39 9.37 11.64 -10.83
C GLU A 39 8.77 10.23 -10.81
N LYS A 40 9.42 9.26 -10.14
CA LYS A 40 8.85 7.92 -9.94
C LYS A 40 7.51 7.99 -9.20
N TYR A 41 7.47 8.76 -8.12
CA TYR A 41 6.25 8.98 -7.35
C TYR A 41 5.16 9.65 -8.17
N PHE A 42 5.51 10.67 -8.96
CA PHE A 42 4.57 11.34 -9.86
C PHE A 42 3.95 10.35 -10.87
N ILE A 43 4.77 9.57 -11.58
CA ILE A 43 4.29 8.60 -12.57
C ILE A 43 3.37 7.55 -11.93
N VAL A 44 3.75 7.04 -10.76
CA VAL A 44 2.93 6.06 -10.05
C VAL A 44 1.64 6.69 -9.55
N SER A 45 1.69 7.89 -8.99
CA SER A 45 0.50 8.62 -8.54
C SER A 45 -0.48 8.88 -9.69
N GLU A 46 0.01 9.29 -10.87
CA GLU A 46 -0.83 9.43 -12.05
C GLU A 46 -1.48 8.11 -12.48
N ARG A 47 -0.72 7.01 -12.47
CA ARG A 47 -1.26 5.67 -12.81
C ARG A 47 -2.38 5.28 -11.85
N ILE A 48 -2.17 5.50 -10.54
CA ILE A 48 -3.13 5.13 -9.51
C ILE A 48 -4.38 6.02 -9.65
N GLN A 49 -4.22 7.33 -9.83
CA GLN A 49 -5.35 8.24 -10.03
C GLN A 49 -6.15 7.90 -11.29
N ARG A 50 -5.49 7.57 -12.40
CA ARG A 50 -6.19 7.14 -13.63
C ARG A 50 -6.99 5.84 -13.46
N ARG A 51 -6.63 4.99 -12.50
CA ARG A 51 -7.25 3.68 -12.30
C ARG A 51 -8.31 3.70 -11.19
N TYR A 52 -8.09 4.48 -10.15
CA TYR A 52 -8.85 4.44 -8.91
C TYR A 52 -9.37 5.82 -8.47
N GLY A 53 -9.14 6.88 -9.25
CA GLY A 53 -9.56 8.24 -8.90
C GLY A 53 -11.08 8.44 -8.85
N ASP A 54 -11.86 7.53 -9.43
CA ASP A 54 -13.33 7.55 -9.37
C ASP A 54 -13.89 6.83 -8.13
N LEU A 55 -13.05 6.24 -7.28
CA LEU A 55 -13.50 5.60 -6.04
C LEU A 55 -13.92 6.65 -5.01
N ASN A 56 -15.01 6.36 -4.29
CA ASN A 56 -15.48 7.21 -3.19
C ASN A 56 -14.60 6.98 -1.95
N GLY A 57 -13.51 7.74 -1.83
CA GLY A 57 -12.57 7.64 -0.72
C GLY A 57 -11.28 8.41 -0.93
N GLU A 58 -10.39 8.40 0.07
CA GLU A 58 -9.04 8.93 -0.08
C GLU A 58 -8.08 7.82 -0.52
N LEU A 59 -7.23 8.14 -1.48
CA LEU A 59 -6.30 7.21 -2.10
C LEU A 59 -4.89 7.45 -1.58
N HIS A 60 -4.34 6.46 -0.88
CA HIS A 60 -2.99 6.51 -0.34
C HIS A 60 -2.03 5.59 -1.09
N LEU A 61 -0.87 6.16 -1.43
CA LEU A 61 0.29 5.40 -1.87
C LEU A 61 1.25 5.23 -0.69
N VAL A 62 1.44 3.99 -0.26
CA VAL A 62 2.28 3.66 0.90
C VAL A 62 3.39 2.72 0.47
N ASP A 63 4.63 3.11 0.78
CA ASP A 63 5.80 2.27 0.59
C ASP A 63 6.36 1.92 1.97
N LEU A 64 6.36 0.64 2.31
CA LEU A 64 6.88 0.13 3.58
C LEU A 64 8.19 -0.64 3.37
N VAL A 65 9.12 -0.48 4.31
CA VAL A 65 10.31 -1.32 4.40
C VAL A 65 9.94 -2.59 5.17
N GLN A 66 10.09 -3.74 4.55
CA GLN A 66 9.74 -5.01 5.16
C GLN A 66 10.71 -5.34 6.29
N GLY A 67 10.18 -5.53 7.50
CA GLY A 67 10.94 -5.98 8.66
C GLY A 67 11.17 -7.50 8.66
N THR A 68 11.85 -8.00 9.68
CA THR A 68 12.15 -9.44 9.85
C THR A 68 10.89 -10.31 9.95
N SER A 69 9.81 -9.78 10.53
CA SER A 69 8.50 -10.44 10.65
C SER A 69 7.53 -10.07 9.51
N GLY A 70 8.05 -9.55 8.39
CA GLY A 70 7.21 -9.02 7.32
C GLY A 70 6.73 -7.60 7.61
N LEU A 71 5.45 -7.36 7.34
CA LEU A 71 4.87 -6.01 7.35
C LEU A 71 4.01 -5.74 8.59
N GLY A 72 3.53 -6.80 9.22
CA GLY A 72 2.61 -6.72 10.35
C GLY A 72 1.19 -6.29 9.99
N ILE A 73 0.73 -6.56 8.76
CA ILE A 73 -0.66 -6.30 8.35
C ILE A 73 -1.41 -7.62 8.29
N SER A 74 -2.54 -7.71 9.01
CA SER A 74 -3.49 -8.82 8.92
C SER A 74 -4.62 -8.45 7.96
N LEU A 75 -5.03 -9.38 7.09
CA LEU A 75 -6.00 -9.14 6.04
C LEU A 75 -7.30 -9.92 6.27
N ALA A 76 -8.43 -9.28 6.02
CA ALA A 76 -9.73 -9.92 5.89
C ALA A 76 -10.25 -9.76 4.46
N GLY A 77 -10.76 -10.85 3.89
CA GLY A 77 -11.47 -10.80 2.60
C GLY A 77 -12.96 -10.61 2.83
N ASN A 78 -13.62 -9.88 1.93
CA ASN A 78 -15.08 -9.87 1.90
C ASN A 78 -15.61 -11.25 1.47
N LYS A 79 -16.71 -11.69 2.08
CA LYS A 79 -17.40 -12.96 1.74
C LYS A 79 -18.26 -12.81 0.48
N ASP A 80 -18.59 -11.59 0.08
CA ASP A 80 -19.34 -11.30 -1.14
C ASP A 80 -18.49 -11.52 -2.38
N ARG A 81 -18.78 -12.61 -3.10
CA ARG A 81 -18.05 -13.02 -4.32
C ARG A 81 -18.12 -12.01 -5.48
N ASN A 82 -19.01 -11.02 -5.40
CA ASN A 82 -19.14 -9.96 -6.40
C ASN A 82 -18.23 -8.75 -6.13
N THR A 83 -17.67 -8.61 -4.92
CA THR A 83 -16.69 -7.57 -4.57
C THR A 83 -15.51 -8.25 -3.86
N MET A 84 -14.47 -8.60 -4.63
CA MET A 84 -13.22 -9.11 -4.07
C MET A 84 -12.41 -7.95 -3.45
N SER A 85 -12.91 -7.43 -2.33
CA SER A 85 -12.24 -6.40 -1.54
C SER A 85 -11.45 -7.05 -0.40
N ILE A 86 -10.28 -6.47 -0.11
CA ILE A 86 -9.38 -6.91 0.95
C ILE A 86 -9.23 -5.75 1.93
N PHE A 87 -9.50 -6.02 3.20
CA PHE A 87 -9.46 -5.02 4.26
C PHE A 87 -8.36 -5.33 5.26
N VAL A 88 -7.80 -4.28 5.86
CA VAL A 88 -6.90 -4.40 7.01
C VAL A 88 -7.71 -4.80 8.23
N ALA A 89 -7.50 -6.03 8.70
CA ALA A 89 -8.15 -6.60 9.88
C ALA A 89 -7.38 -6.31 11.18
N GLY A 90 -6.09 -6.01 11.08
CA GLY A 90 -5.24 -5.78 12.23
C GLY A 90 -3.86 -5.29 11.82
N ILE A 91 -3.26 -4.48 12.70
CA ILE A 91 -1.86 -4.05 12.61
C ILE A 91 -1.12 -4.64 13.82
N GLN A 92 -0.01 -5.33 13.56
CA GLN A 92 0.83 -5.92 14.58
C GLN A 92 1.66 -4.82 15.26
N PRO A 93 1.62 -4.67 16.60
CA PRO A 93 2.48 -3.72 17.31
C PRO A 93 3.97 -3.89 16.96
N ASP A 94 4.69 -2.78 16.90
CA ASP A 94 6.13 -2.69 16.60
C ASP A 94 6.52 -3.19 15.19
N SER A 95 5.54 -3.40 14.31
CA SER A 95 5.78 -3.79 12.92
C SER A 95 6.08 -2.60 11.99
N ALA A 96 6.49 -2.89 10.76
CA ALA A 96 6.73 -1.85 9.76
C ALA A 96 5.49 -1.00 9.46
N ALA A 97 4.30 -1.61 9.42
CA ALA A 97 3.05 -0.88 9.22
C ALA A 97 2.65 -0.05 10.45
N ASP A 98 2.87 -0.58 11.65
CA ASP A 98 2.60 0.13 12.91
C ASP A 98 3.49 1.36 13.07
N GLN A 99 4.78 1.22 12.79
CA GLN A 99 5.76 2.30 12.88
C GLN A 99 5.55 3.39 11.81
N ASP A 100 5.05 3.03 10.63
CA ASP A 100 4.71 4.00 9.57
C ASP A 100 3.40 4.74 9.87
N GLY A 101 2.40 4.04 10.43
CA GLY A 101 1.17 4.63 10.96
C GLY A 101 0.17 5.16 9.92
N ARG A 102 0.48 5.11 8.62
CA ARG A 102 -0.44 5.56 7.55
C ARG A 102 -1.53 4.55 7.20
N ILE A 103 -1.33 3.27 7.52
CA ILE A 103 -2.30 2.19 7.27
C ILE A 103 -2.99 1.87 8.59
N ILE A 104 -4.33 1.90 8.59
CA ILE A 104 -5.14 1.63 9.78
C ILE A 104 -6.11 0.47 9.55
N VAL A 105 -6.63 -0.07 10.66
CA VAL A 105 -7.67 -1.12 10.61
C VAL A 105 -8.94 -0.55 9.95
N GLY A 106 -9.47 -1.29 8.99
CA GLY A 106 -10.63 -0.89 8.18
C GLY A 106 -10.29 -0.36 6.79
N ASP A 107 -9.02 -0.04 6.52
CA ASP A 107 -8.58 0.39 5.18
C ASP A 107 -8.75 -0.72 4.15
N GLU A 108 -9.07 -0.35 2.92
CA GLU A 108 -9.18 -1.26 1.79
C GLU A 108 -7.90 -1.26 0.97
N LEU A 109 -7.29 -2.42 0.78
CA LEU A 109 -6.10 -2.58 -0.06
C LEU A 109 -6.49 -2.84 -1.51
N LEU A 110 -6.15 -1.91 -2.40
CA LEU A 110 -6.43 -2.02 -3.84
C LEU A 110 -5.34 -2.80 -4.59
N GLU A 111 -4.08 -2.52 -4.28
CA GLU A 111 -2.93 -3.20 -4.88
C GLU A 111 -1.88 -3.47 -3.80
N VAL A 112 -1.43 -4.72 -3.74
CA VAL A 112 -0.25 -5.12 -2.97
C VAL A 112 0.82 -5.58 -3.96
N LYS A 113 1.99 -4.93 -3.95
CA LYS A 113 3.13 -5.35 -4.75
C LYS A 113 4.29 -5.76 -3.85
N LEU A 114 4.43 -7.07 -3.71
CA LEU A 114 5.62 -7.72 -3.18
C LEU A 114 6.64 -7.82 -4.32
N LYS A 115 7.59 -6.89 -4.41
CA LYS A 115 8.67 -7.00 -5.40
C LYS A 115 10.02 -6.61 -4.83
N CYS A 116 10.75 -7.62 -4.39
CA CYS A 116 12.20 -7.63 -4.27
C CYS A 116 12.71 -8.89 -4.97
N LEU A 117 12.77 -8.86 -6.31
CA LEU A 117 13.34 -9.97 -7.07
C LEU A 117 14.86 -9.98 -6.84
N ASN A 118 15.31 -11.01 -6.14
CA ASN A 118 16.69 -11.47 -6.18
C ASN A 118 16.89 -12.12 -7.56
N LEU A 119 17.58 -11.46 -8.49
CA LEU A 119 18.15 -12.14 -9.66
C LEU A 119 19.65 -12.34 -9.39
N LEU A 120 19.95 -13.41 -8.66
CA LEU A 120 21.24 -14.08 -8.62
C LEU A 120 20.92 -15.57 -8.55
N ILE A 121 20.66 -16.16 -9.72
CA ILE A 121 20.97 -17.55 -10.04
C ILE A 121 21.93 -17.51 -11.21
#